data_AF-A0A7J4ICJ7-F1
#
_entry.id   AF-A0A7J4ICJ7-F1
#
_cell.length_a   1.000
_cell.length_b   1.000
_cell.length_c   1.000
_cell.angle_alpha   90.00
_cell.angle_beta   90.00
_cell.angle_gamma   90.00
#
_symmetry.space_group_name_H-M   'P 1'
#
loop_
_entity.id
_entity.type
_entity.pdbx_description
1 polymer ?
#
loop_
_entity_poly.entity_id
_entity_poly.type
_entity_poly.pdbx_seq_one_letter_code
_entity_poly.pdbx_strand_id
1 'polypeptide(L)'
;METLRVKNTDIAVVGVVTAVLLIGLIVAVVSLVQTIYIPKMMEQREAEHMDKVAEQFTYLTSVVDGQAADQSKNMPVATSITLGSKELPYMLSIKAFGTLQILDNARHINITLANGTIKTFPVGVISYSSINGYFLDQTYTYEAGAMIVSQTEGNLMMVRPSFFIEYDSTQSILNITFNVVNVTSVGQKTIASGFGTYPIQTEFYRVTQNVTYTAIQDITLATPLSNAWYMFTDSLLKTAVNDNQYDLTDTGHSLVLDDFTSLSVNVSFKIIDIRAQIGPGWVEQQG
;
A
#
# COMPACT_ATOMS: atom_id res chain seq x y z
N MET A 1 27.57 -86.20 6.69
CA MET A 1 26.48 -85.83 7.62
C MET A 1 27.05 -84.89 8.64
N GLU A 2 26.57 -83.69 8.90
CA GLU A 2 25.61 -82.81 8.23
C GLU A 2 25.89 -81.43 8.83
N THR A 3 25.72 -80.41 8.01
CA THR A 3 26.07 -79.01 8.23
C THR A 3 25.33 -78.35 9.39
N LEU A 4 26.07 -77.80 10.36
CA LEU A 4 25.56 -76.82 11.33
C LEU A 4 26.24 -75.48 11.11
N ARG A 5 25.70 -74.67 10.21
CA ARG A 5 25.96 -73.23 10.17
C ARG A 5 24.81 -72.55 9.45
N VAL A 6 24.51 -71.32 9.87
CA VAL A 6 23.43 -70.43 9.39
C VAL A 6 22.11 -70.55 10.16
N LYS A 7 22.00 -69.79 11.25
CA LYS A 7 20.71 -69.36 11.82
C LYS A 7 20.77 -68.02 12.57
N ASN A 8 21.97 -67.59 12.99
CA ASN A 8 22.16 -66.30 13.68
C ASN A 8 22.51 -65.11 12.75
N THR A 9 23.01 -65.37 11.54
CA THR A 9 23.36 -64.29 10.58
C THR A 9 22.12 -63.63 9.97
N ASP A 10 21.08 -64.41 9.66
CA ASP A 10 19.87 -63.88 9.02
C ASP A 10 19.06 -62.96 9.95
N ILE A 11 19.06 -63.22 11.26
CA ILE A 11 18.37 -62.38 12.24
C ILE A 11 19.05 -61.00 12.37
N ALA A 12 20.39 -60.98 12.37
CA ALA A 12 21.14 -59.73 12.38
C ALA A 12 20.96 -58.93 11.08
N VAL A 13 20.94 -59.61 9.93
CA VAL A 13 20.71 -58.98 8.61
C VAL A 13 19.29 -58.41 8.52
N VAL A 14 18.26 -59.16 8.96
CA VAL A 14 16.86 -58.67 8.98
C VAL A 14 16.71 -57.46 9.90
N GLY A 15 17.38 -57.43 11.05
CA GLY A 15 17.38 -56.27 11.95
C GLY A 15 17.97 -55.01 11.32
N VAL A 16 19.08 -55.15 10.58
CA VAL A 16 19.70 -54.03 9.87
C VAL A 16 18.83 -53.55 8.70
N VAL A 17 18.29 -54.47 7.91
CA VAL A 17 17.43 -54.14 6.76
C VAL A 17 16.15 -53.42 7.21
N THR A 18 15.52 -53.89 8.29
CA THR A 18 14.32 -53.22 8.85
C THR A 18 14.64 -51.82 9.38
N ALA A 19 15.78 -51.63 10.04
CA ALA A 19 16.22 -50.32 10.51
C ALA A 19 16.50 -49.35 9.34
N VAL A 20 17.18 -49.79 8.29
CA VAL A 20 17.46 -48.96 7.10
C VAL A 20 16.17 -48.58 6.38
N LEU A 21 15.22 -49.51 6.23
CA LEU A 21 13.92 -49.22 5.65
C LEU A 21 13.12 -48.21 6.50
N LEU A 22 13.18 -48.32 7.82
CA LEU A 22 12.47 -47.42 8.74
C LEU A 22 13.07 -46.00 8.69
N ILE A 23 14.40 -45.88 8.68
CA ILE A 23 15.07 -44.59 8.48
C ILE A 23 14.73 -44.02 7.09
N GLY A 24 14.79 -44.84 6.04
CA GLY A 24 14.44 -44.43 4.68
C GLY A 24 13.00 -43.91 4.58
N LEU A 25 12.06 -44.57 5.27
CA LEU A 25 10.67 -44.13 5.36
C LEU A 25 10.54 -42.79 6.08
N ILE A 26 11.21 -42.62 7.23
CA ILE A 26 11.19 -41.34 7.97
C ILE A 26 11.75 -40.21 7.10
N VAL A 27 12.90 -40.44 6.44
CA VAL A 27 13.51 -39.44 5.55
C VAL A 27 12.58 -39.11 4.38
N ALA A 28 11.92 -40.11 3.79
CA ALA A 28 10.96 -39.88 2.70
C ALA A 28 9.76 -39.03 3.16
N VAL A 29 9.20 -39.32 4.34
CA VAL A 29 8.10 -38.53 4.92
C VAL A 29 8.54 -37.11 5.24
N VAL A 30 9.70 -36.92 5.87
CA VAL A 30 10.24 -35.59 6.18
C VAL A 30 10.49 -34.80 4.89
N SER A 31 11.04 -35.45 3.86
CA SER A 31 11.29 -34.83 2.55
C SER A 31 9.99 -34.38 1.88
N LEU A 32 8.94 -35.21 1.95
CA LEU A 32 7.63 -34.86 1.42
C LEU A 32 7.04 -33.65 2.15
N VAL A 33 7.09 -33.64 3.49
CA VAL A 33 6.61 -32.53 4.31
C VAL A 33 7.35 -31.24 3.95
N GLN A 34 8.68 -31.28 3.86
CA GLN A 34 9.49 -30.11 3.57
C GLN A 34 9.31 -29.57 2.14
N THR A 35 9.15 -30.46 1.16
CA THR A 35 9.14 -30.05 -0.25
C THR A 35 7.75 -29.63 -0.73
N ILE A 36 6.68 -30.17 -0.15
CA ILE A 36 5.31 -29.97 -0.65
C ILE A 36 4.43 -29.24 0.35
N TYR A 37 4.40 -29.71 1.60
CA TYR A 37 3.44 -29.17 2.57
C TYR A 37 3.89 -27.82 3.14
N ILE A 38 5.17 -27.65 3.44
CA ILE A 38 5.69 -26.39 4.00
C ILE A 38 5.50 -25.21 3.02
N PRO A 39 5.92 -25.29 1.75
CA PRO A 39 5.75 -24.15 0.83
C PRO A 39 4.29 -23.72 0.71
N LYS A 40 3.37 -24.69 0.57
CA LYS A 40 1.93 -24.41 0.49
C LYS A 40 1.38 -23.76 1.75
N MET A 41 1.78 -24.23 2.93
CA MET A 41 1.38 -23.62 4.20
C MET A 41 1.94 -22.21 4.37
N MET A 42 3.16 -21.97 3.91
CA MET A 42 3.81 -20.66 3.99
C MET A 42 3.18 -19.67 3.02
N GLU A 43 2.91 -20.07 1.77
CA GLU A 43 2.20 -19.27 0.78
C GLU A 43 0.84 -18.80 1.32
N GLN A 44 0.05 -19.72 1.91
CA GLN A 44 -1.23 -19.37 2.52
C GLN A 44 -1.06 -18.36 3.68
N ARG A 45 -0.05 -18.54 4.55
CA ARG A 45 0.21 -17.62 5.66
C ARG A 45 0.65 -16.24 5.19
N GLU A 46 1.44 -16.16 4.12
CA GLU A 46 1.87 -14.89 3.54
C GLU A 46 0.71 -14.17 2.85
N ALA A 47 -0.18 -14.91 2.17
CA ALA A 47 -1.44 -14.37 1.64
C ALA A 47 -2.34 -13.81 2.75
N GLU A 48 -2.59 -14.60 3.81
CA GLU A 48 -3.38 -14.15 4.98
C GLU A 48 -2.74 -12.94 5.68
N HIS A 49 -1.40 -12.87 5.69
CA HIS A 49 -0.68 -11.71 6.20
C HIS A 49 -0.91 -10.46 5.32
N MET A 50 -0.92 -10.59 4.00
CA MET A 50 -1.22 -9.47 3.10
C MET A 50 -2.66 -8.98 3.26
N ASP A 51 -3.64 -9.88 3.40
CA ASP A 51 -5.03 -9.51 3.69
C ASP A 51 -5.13 -8.69 4.98
N LYS A 52 -4.41 -9.12 6.02
CA LYS A 52 -4.34 -8.37 7.28
C LYS A 52 -3.71 -6.99 7.11
N VAL A 53 -2.66 -6.85 6.30
CA VAL A 53 -2.05 -5.54 6.03
C VAL A 53 -3.02 -4.64 5.28
N ALA A 54 -3.76 -5.17 4.30
CA ALA A 54 -4.80 -4.43 3.58
C ALA A 54 -5.89 -3.90 4.53
N GLU A 55 -6.36 -4.74 5.46
CA GLU A 55 -7.32 -4.34 6.51
C GLU A 55 -6.74 -3.22 7.38
N GLN A 56 -5.48 -3.37 7.82
CA GLN A 56 -4.81 -2.39 8.67
C GLN A 56 -4.61 -1.04 7.97
N PHE A 57 -4.28 -1.03 6.68
CA PHE A 57 -4.19 0.21 5.88
C PHE A 57 -5.56 0.83 5.57
N THR A 58 -6.60 0.02 5.39
CA THR A 58 -7.97 0.50 5.24
C THR A 58 -8.43 1.19 6.53
N TYR A 59 -8.14 0.58 7.68
CA TYR A 59 -8.40 1.18 8.98
C TYR A 59 -7.61 2.47 9.21
N LEU A 60 -6.31 2.50 8.87
CA LEU A 60 -5.51 3.72 8.88
C LEU A 60 -6.15 4.82 8.03
N THR A 61 -6.55 4.49 6.79
CA THR A 61 -7.20 5.45 5.88
C THR A 61 -8.48 6.02 6.52
N SER A 62 -9.34 5.17 7.07
CA SER A 62 -10.56 5.63 7.75
C SER A 62 -10.29 6.53 8.95
N VAL A 63 -9.23 6.26 9.73
CA VAL A 63 -8.82 7.10 10.86
C VAL A 63 -8.36 8.46 10.35
N VAL A 64 -7.52 8.48 9.32
CA VAL A 64 -6.99 9.72 8.74
C VAL A 64 -8.12 10.56 8.11
N ASP A 65 -9.04 9.93 7.40
CA ASP A 65 -10.21 10.62 6.81
C ASP A 65 -11.14 11.18 7.91
N GLY A 66 -11.32 10.43 9.00
CA GLY A 66 -12.03 10.90 10.18
C GLY A 66 -11.37 12.13 10.82
N GLN A 67 -10.05 12.12 10.97
CA GLN A 67 -9.28 13.26 11.47
C GLN A 67 -9.35 14.45 10.52
N ALA A 68 -9.32 14.21 9.21
CA ALA A 68 -9.45 15.23 8.18
C ALA A 68 -10.84 15.92 8.18
N ALA A 69 -11.88 15.18 8.57
CA ALA A 69 -13.26 15.67 8.70
C ALA A 69 -13.51 16.41 10.02
N ASP A 70 -13.04 15.85 11.15
CA ASP A 70 -13.26 16.42 12.49
C ASP A 70 -12.39 17.66 12.76
N GLN A 71 -11.16 17.68 12.20
CA GLN A 71 -10.22 18.80 12.32
C GLN A 71 -9.84 19.16 13.77
N SER A 72 -9.98 18.21 14.70
CA SER A 72 -9.53 18.36 16.08
C SER A 72 -8.01 18.29 16.16
N LYS A 73 -7.41 19.29 16.80
CA LYS A 73 -5.97 19.37 17.04
C LYS A 73 -5.60 18.71 18.36
N ASN A 74 -4.35 18.29 18.49
CA ASN A 74 -3.76 17.64 19.66
C ASN A 74 -4.43 16.31 20.02
N MET A 75 -4.95 15.59 19.02
CA MET A 75 -5.60 14.30 19.18
C MET A 75 -4.94 13.23 18.30
N PRO A 76 -3.72 12.77 18.66
CA PRO A 76 -3.07 11.69 17.92
C PRO A 76 -3.82 10.38 18.12
N VAL A 77 -4.04 9.65 17.02
CA VAL A 77 -4.69 8.34 17.01
C VAL A 77 -3.67 7.32 16.54
N ALA A 78 -3.50 6.25 17.34
CA ALA A 78 -2.60 5.16 17.01
C ALA A 78 -3.34 4.07 16.23
N THR A 79 -2.82 3.74 15.06
CA THR A 79 -3.15 2.50 14.33
C THR A 79 -1.93 1.59 14.31
N SER A 80 -2.07 0.36 13.81
CA SER A 80 -1.01 -0.63 13.87
C SER A 80 -0.89 -1.39 12.57
N ILE A 81 0.35 -1.54 12.08
CA ILE A 81 0.68 -2.28 10.86
C ILE A 81 1.58 -3.46 11.22
N THR A 82 1.23 -4.65 10.75
CA THR A 82 2.03 -5.86 10.90
C THR A 82 3.05 -5.92 9.77
N LEU A 83 4.35 -5.88 10.08
CA LEU A 83 5.38 -5.81 9.05
C LEU A 83 5.72 -7.15 8.42
N GLY A 84 5.60 -8.24 9.17
CA GLY A 84 6.03 -9.54 8.69
C GLY A 84 5.54 -10.67 9.58
N SER A 85 5.63 -11.88 9.06
CA SER A 85 5.18 -13.09 9.73
C SER A 85 6.36 -13.84 10.37
N LYS A 86 6.08 -14.57 11.45
CA LYS A 86 7.08 -15.38 12.15
C LYS A 86 7.19 -16.77 11.51
N GLU A 87 8.40 -17.34 11.53
CA GLU A 87 8.72 -18.71 11.07
C GLU A 87 7.84 -19.76 11.75
N LEU A 88 7.66 -20.91 11.08
CA LEU A 88 7.00 -22.07 11.66
C LEU A 88 7.90 -22.72 12.73
N PRO A 89 7.37 -23.04 13.91
CA PRO A 89 8.15 -23.73 14.93
C PRO A 89 8.57 -25.12 14.43
N TYR A 90 9.82 -25.50 14.71
CA TYR A 90 10.41 -26.82 14.42
C TYR A 90 10.66 -27.16 12.94
N MET A 91 10.55 -26.19 12.03
CA MET A 91 10.76 -26.38 10.59
C MET A 91 11.66 -25.29 10.01
N LEU A 92 12.34 -25.60 8.89
CA LEU A 92 13.07 -24.60 8.10
C LEU A 92 12.07 -23.89 7.18
N SER A 93 11.70 -22.65 7.52
CA SER A 93 10.84 -21.79 6.70
C SER A 93 11.46 -20.41 6.57
N ILE A 94 11.33 -19.77 5.41
CA ILE A 94 11.78 -18.39 5.19
C ILE A 94 10.84 -17.42 5.92
N LYS A 95 11.37 -16.31 6.44
CA LYS A 95 10.58 -15.23 7.05
C LYS A 95 10.03 -14.29 5.98
N ALA A 96 8.77 -13.88 6.14
CA ALA A 96 8.26 -12.70 5.47
C ALA A 96 8.68 -11.45 6.24
N PHE A 97 9.25 -10.48 5.55
CA PHE A 97 9.62 -9.18 6.10
C PHE A 97 8.77 -8.09 5.46
N GLY A 98 8.73 -6.95 6.11
CA GLY A 98 8.14 -5.77 5.51
C GLY A 98 8.76 -4.51 6.04
N THR A 99 8.59 -3.44 5.27
CA THR A 99 9.08 -2.11 5.55
C THR A 99 7.92 -1.15 5.49
N LEU A 100 7.65 -0.46 6.60
CA LEU A 100 6.73 0.67 6.69
C LEU A 100 7.56 1.95 6.70
N GLN A 101 7.16 2.91 5.87
CA GLN A 101 7.84 4.18 5.73
C GLN A 101 6.85 5.34 5.56
N ILE A 102 7.22 6.49 6.11
CA ILE A 102 6.58 7.78 5.88
C ILE A 102 7.55 8.58 5.02
N LEU A 103 7.11 9.00 3.85
CA LEU A 103 7.92 9.74 2.90
C LEU A 103 7.31 11.12 2.71
N ASP A 104 7.99 12.14 3.24
CA ASP A 104 7.57 13.54 3.11
C ASP A 104 7.82 14.04 1.69
N ASN A 105 6.90 14.83 1.14
CA ASN A 105 7.02 15.47 -0.18
C ASN A 105 7.38 14.49 -1.31
N ALA A 106 6.92 13.24 -1.21
CA ALA A 106 7.24 12.18 -2.17
C ALA A 106 6.50 12.32 -3.51
N ARG A 107 5.39 13.06 -3.52
CA ARG A 107 4.50 13.30 -4.65
C ARG A 107 4.28 14.79 -4.80
N HIS A 108 3.85 15.20 -5.98
CA HIS A 108 3.55 16.61 -6.27
C HIS A 108 2.26 16.72 -7.07
N ILE A 109 1.43 17.70 -6.73
CA ILE A 109 0.28 18.12 -7.53
C ILE A 109 0.61 19.50 -8.09
N ASN A 110 0.56 19.62 -9.41
CA ASN A 110 0.73 20.88 -10.12
C ASN A 110 -0.62 21.31 -10.69
N ILE A 111 -0.97 22.57 -10.45
CA ILE A 111 -2.11 23.23 -11.10
C ILE A 111 -1.53 24.37 -11.93
N THR A 112 -1.69 24.28 -13.24
CA THR A 112 -1.25 25.32 -14.18
C THR A 112 -2.46 26.14 -14.59
N LEU A 113 -2.35 27.45 -14.43
CA LEU A 113 -3.38 28.41 -14.84
C LEU A 113 -3.15 28.84 -16.28
N ALA A 114 -4.20 29.28 -16.98
CA ALA A 114 -4.14 29.74 -18.38
C ALA A 114 -3.19 30.93 -18.61
N ASN A 115 -2.76 31.63 -17.56
CA ASN A 115 -1.74 32.68 -17.63
C ASN A 115 -0.29 32.14 -17.55
N GLY A 116 -0.10 30.83 -17.51
CA GLY A 116 1.20 30.15 -17.39
C GLY A 116 1.73 30.03 -15.95
N THR A 117 0.98 30.47 -14.93
CA THR A 117 1.39 30.32 -13.53
C THR A 117 1.22 28.88 -13.07
N ILE A 118 2.29 28.27 -12.58
CA ILE A 118 2.27 26.91 -12.02
C ILE A 118 2.23 26.99 -10.49
N LYS A 119 1.28 26.26 -9.88
CA LYS A 119 1.18 26.07 -8.44
C LYS A 119 1.53 24.63 -8.11
N THR A 120 2.65 24.42 -7.43
CA THR A 120 3.14 23.10 -7.01
C THR A 120 2.88 22.85 -5.54
N PHE A 121 2.26 21.72 -5.24
CA PHE A 121 1.94 21.29 -3.89
C PHE A 121 2.58 19.94 -3.62
N PRO A 122 3.55 19.86 -2.69
CA PRO A 122 4.11 18.57 -2.32
C PRO A 122 3.13 17.80 -1.44
N VAL A 123 3.13 16.48 -1.59
CA VAL A 123 2.27 15.55 -0.86
C VAL A 123 3.14 14.40 -0.36
N GLY A 124 3.13 14.15 0.94
CA GLY A 124 3.76 12.98 1.52
C GLY A 124 2.86 11.76 1.54
N VAL A 125 3.48 10.59 1.70
CA VAL A 125 2.82 9.28 1.59
C VAL A 125 3.23 8.37 2.74
N ILE A 126 2.34 7.42 3.07
CA ILE A 126 2.66 6.29 3.96
C ILE A 126 2.69 5.04 3.08
N SER A 127 3.80 4.32 3.11
CA SER A 127 3.98 3.14 2.25
C SER A 127 4.44 1.95 3.08
N TYR A 128 3.84 0.80 2.82
CA TYR A 128 4.31 -0.49 3.27
C TYR A 128 4.71 -1.34 2.06
N SER A 129 5.88 -1.96 2.12
CA SER A 129 6.33 -2.94 1.13
C SER A 129 6.65 -4.27 1.82
N SER A 130 6.12 -5.36 1.27
CA SER A 130 6.42 -6.72 1.71
C SER A 130 7.62 -7.32 0.96
N ILE A 131 8.26 -8.30 1.61
CA ILE A 131 9.26 -9.21 1.05
C ILE A 131 8.85 -10.60 1.50
N ASN A 132 8.12 -11.29 0.63
CA ASN A 132 7.53 -12.61 0.82
C ASN A 132 8.41 -13.68 0.14
N GLY A 133 8.45 -14.88 0.73
CA GLY A 133 9.26 -15.99 0.19
C GLY A 133 8.46 -16.96 -0.69
N TYR A 134 7.14 -17.01 -0.53
CA TYR A 134 6.25 -18.00 -1.11
C TYR A 134 4.99 -17.40 -1.75
N PHE A 135 4.61 -16.18 -1.38
CA PHE A 135 3.53 -15.38 -1.96
C PHE A 135 4.07 -14.15 -2.70
N LEU A 136 3.20 -13.47 -3.45
CA LEU A 136 3.56 -12.28 -4.21
C LEU A 136 3.92 -11.11 -3.29
N ASP A 137 4.94 -10.33 -3.67
CA ASP A 137 5.26 -9.07 -3.03
C ASP A 137 4.21 -8.00 -3.39
N GLN A 138 3.63 -7.40 -2.36
CA GLN A 138 2.68 -6.31 -2.48
C GLN A 138 3.17 -5.07 -1.73
N THR A 139 2.85 -3.91 -2.30
CA THR A 139 3.11 -2.60 -1.68
C THR A 139 1.79 -1.85 -1.51
N TYR A 140 1.47 -1.46 -0.28
CA TYR A 140 0.30 -0.65 0.04
C TYR A 140 0.75 0.78 0.28
N THR A 141 0.20 1.73 -0.48
CA THR A 141 0.55 3.15 -0.40
C THR A 141 -0.70 3.98 -0.14
N TYR A 142 -0.67 4.76 0.93
CA TYR A 142 -1.64 5.82 1.18
C TYR A 142 -1.06 7.14 0.65
N GLU A 143 -1.72 7.71 -0.37
CA GLU A 143 -1.32 8.99 -0.99
C GLU A 143 -2.54 9.85 -1.33
N ALA A 144 -2.48 11.14 -1.02
CA ALA A 144 -3.52 12.12 -1.36
C ALA A 144 -4.97 11.73 -0.98
N GLY A 145 -5.14 10.91 0.06
CA GLY A 145 -6.45 10.39 0.50
C GLY A 145 -6.87 9.07 -0.17
N ALA A 146 -6.09 8.55 -1.12
CA ALA A 146 -6.32 7.24 -1.73
C ALA A 146 -5.45 6.17 -1.07
N MET A 147 -5.96 4.93 -1.02
CA MET A 147 -5.16 3.74 -0.72
C MET A 147 -5.00 2.92 -1.98
N ILE A 148 -3.76 2.71 -2.41
CA ILE A 148 -3.39 2.00 -3.63
C ILE A 148 -2.54 0.79 -3.27
N VAL A 149 -2.88 -0.37 -3.84
CA VAL A 149 -2.06 -1.58 -3.78
C VAL A 149 -1.32 -1.76 -5.09
N SER A 150 -0.03 -2.04 -5.01
CA SER A 150 0.87 -2.31 -6.12
C SER A 150 1.39 -3.73 -6.04
N GLN A 151 1.30 -4.45 -7.16
CA GLN A 151 1.81 -5.80 -7.32
C GLN A 151 2.39 -5.98 -8.73
N THR A 152 3.03 -7.12 -9.01
CA THR A 152 3.69 -7.35 -10.31
C THR A 152 2.76 -7.18 -11.52
N GLU A 153 1.47 -7.45 -11.36
CA GLU A 153 0.46 -7.35 -12.44
C GLU A 153 -0.12 -5.94 -12.62
N GLY A 154 0.14 -5.00 -11.71
CA GLY A 154 -0.36 -3.63 -11.80
C GLY A 154 -0.70 -3.00 -10.45
N ASN A 155 -1.32 -1.81 -10.53
CA ASN A 155 -1.72 -1.02 -9.38
C ASN A 155 -3.25 -0.91 -9.33
N LEU A 156 -3.82 -1.02 -8.14
CA LEU A 156 -5.26 -0.95 -7.90
C LEU A 156 -5.56 0.03 -6.75
N MET A 157 -6.45 0.99 -7.00
CA MET A 157 -6.96 1.89 -5.96
C MET A 157 -8.05 1.16 -5.15
N MET A 158 -7.73 0.78 -3.91
CA MET A 158 -8.64 0.08 -2.99
C MET A 158 -9.59 1.04 -2.28
N VAL A 159 -9.07 2.19 -1.86
CA VAL A 159 -9.88 3.26 -1.24
C VAL A 159 -9.75 4.51 -2.08
N ARG A 160 -10.90 5.08 -2.44
CA ARG A 160 -10.99 6.28 -3.29
C ARG A 160 -10.69 7.53 -2.47
N PRO A 161 -9.99 8.50 -3.05
CA PRO A 161 -9.76 9.79 -2.42
C PRO A 161 -11.05 10.63 -2.39
N SER A 162 -11.01 11.71 -1.61
CA SER A 162 -12.02 12.77 -1.65
C SER A 162 -11.85 13.62 -2.93
N PHE A 163 -12.28 13.04 -4.05
CA PHE A 163 -12.20 13.61 -5.38
C PHE A 163 -13.56 13.51 -6.07
N PHE A 164 -14.11 14.64 -6.47
CA PHE A 164 -15.43 14.74 -7.07
C PHE A 164 -15.38 15.60 -8.33
N ILE A 165 -16.17 15.21 -9.32
CA ILE A 165 -16.36 15.95 -10.55
C ILE A 165 -17.85 16.24 -10.68
N GLU A 166 -18.18 17.50 -10.92
CA GLU A 166 -19.52 17.97 -11.22
C GLU A 166 -19.47 18.81 -12.50
N TYR A 167 -20.29 18.46 -13.48
CA TYR A 167 -20.38 19.20 -14.74
C TYR A 167 -21.68 20.00 -14.79
N ASP A 168 -21.55 21.33 -14.91
CA ASP A 168 -22.67 22.23 -15.17
C ASP A 168 -22.84 22.38 -16.70
N SER A 169 -23.86 21.71 -17.22
CA SER A 169 -24.21 21.72 -18.64
C SER A 169 -24.74 23.07 -19.14
N THR A 170 -25.21 23.95 -18.25
CA THR A 170 -25.76 25.27 -18.62
C THR A 170 -24.66 26.26 -18.91
N GLN A 171 -23.57 26.19 -18.13
CA GLN A 171 -22.43 27.11 -18.24
C GLN A 171 -21.20 26.47 -18.91
N SER A 172 -21.27 25.17 -19.23
CA SER A 172 -20.14 24.37 -19.72
C SER A 172 -18.93 24.46 -18.78
N ILE A 173 -19.19 24.35 -17.47
CA ILE A 173 -18.19 24.42 -16.41
C ILE A 173 -17.99 23.04 -15.79
N LEU A 174 -16.74 22.59 -15.73
CA LEU A 174 -16.33 21.41 -14.97
C LEU A 174 -15.80 21.85 -13.61
N ASN A 175 -16.52 21.52 -12.54
CA ASN A 175 -16.09 21.75 -11.18
C ASN A 175 -15.44 20.47 -10.63
N ILE A 176 -14.13 20.53 -10.38
CA ILE A 176 -13.36 19.46 -9.74
C ILE A 176 -13.17 19.85 -8.29
N THR A 177 -13.60 19.01 -7.36
CA THR A 177 -13.29 19.17 -5.92
C THR A 177 -12.29 18.11 -5.52
N PHE A 178 -11.14 18.54 -5.00
CA PHE A 178 -10.10 17.64 -4.53
C PHE A 178 -9.63 18.05 -3.13
N ASN A 179 -9.99 17.24 -2.14
CA ASN A 179 -9.44 17.34 -0.79
C ASN A 179 -8.26 16.38 -0.66
N VAL A 180 -7.06 16.94 -0.72
CA VAL A 180 -5.80 16.22 -0.66
C VAL A 180 -5.38 16.06 0.80
N VAL A 181 -5.12 14.84 1.20
CA VAL A 181 -4.42 14.56 2.47
C VAL A 181 -2.92 14.55 2.23
N ASN A 182 -2.22 15.47 2.87
CA ASN A 182 -0.77 15.54 2.87
C ASN A 182 -0.23 14.97 4.18
N VAL A 183 0.56 13.89 4.10
CA VAL A 183 1.20 13.30 5.28
C VAL A 183 2.58 13.90 5.48
N THR A 184 2.89 14.31 6.71
CA THR A 184 4.19 14.81 7.11
C THR A 184 4.70 14.07 8.33
N SER A 185 5.98 13.72 8.34
CA SER A 185 6.56 12.99 9.44
C SER A 185 6.81 13.87 10.66
N VAL A 186 6.64 13.30 11.85
CA VAL A 186 7.01 13.92 13.13
C VAL A 186 8.05 13.06 13.82
N GLY A 187 9.15 13.70 14.23
CA GLY A 187 10.27 13.03 14.88
C GLY A 187 11.24 12.37 13.89
N GLN A 188 12.14 11.53 14.41
CA GLN A 188 13.22 10.94 13.61
C GLN A 188 12.91 9.52 13.09
N LYS A 189 11.81 8.90 13.54
CA LYS A 189 11.46 7.53 13.17
C LYS A 189 10.39 7.53 12.08
N THR A 190 10.86 7.62 10.84
CA THR A 190 10.03 7.61 9.63
C THR A 190 10.02 6.25 8.94
N ILE A 191 10.84 5.30 9.38
CA ILE A 191 10.96 3.96 8.79
C ILE A 191 10.96 2.91 9.90
N ALA A 192 10.26 1.80 9.68
CA ALA A 192 10.39 0.56 10.44
C ALA A 192 10.42 -0.62 9.48
N SER A 193 11.41 -1.51 9.67
CA SER A 193 11.55 -2.73 8.89
C SER A 193 11.71 -3.93 9.82
N GLY A 194 11.24 -5.09 9.37
CA GLY A 194 11.45 -6.35 10.07
C GLY A 194 10.18 -7.19 10.16
N PHE A 195 9.98 -7.81 11.31
CA PHE A 195 8.82 -8.64 11.63
C PHE A 195 8.11 -8.09 12.88
N GLY A 196 6.82 -8.38 13.00
CA GLY A 196 5.99 -7.93 14.13
C GLY A 196 5.13 -6.70 13.83
N THR A 197 4.35 -6.27 14.83
CA THR A 197 3.38 -5.19 14.67
C THR A 197 3.95 -3.87 15.21
N TYR A 198 3.90 -2.83 14.38
CA TYR A 198 4.39 -1.50 14.69
C TYR A 198 3.22 -0.51 14.71
N PRO A 199 3.11 0.30 15.78
CA PRO A 199 2.14 1.38 15.80
C PRO A 199 2.59 2.54 14.90
N ILE A 200 1.63 3.12 14.19
CA ILE A 200 1.76 4.40 13.49
C ILE A 200 0.71 5.35 14.06
N GLN A 201 1.16 6.51 14.50
CA GLN A 201 0.29 7.54 15.08
C GLN A 201 0.06 8.61 14.03
N THR A 202 -1.19 9.02 13.84
CA THR A 202 -1.56 10.12 12.96
C THR A 202 -2.31 11.19 13.73
N GLU A 203 -2.15 12.45 13.35
CA GLU A 203 -2.83 13.59 13.97
C GLU A 203 -3.19 14.63 12.89
N PHE A 204 -4.38 15.21 12.98
CA PHE A 204 -4.69 16.41 12.21
C PHE A 204 -3.85 17.60 12.70
N TYR A 205 -3.21 18.30 11.76
CA TYR A 205 -2.39 19.46 12.08
C TYR A 205 -3.07 20.76 11.66
N ARG A 206 -3.34 20.93 10.36
CA ARG A 206 -3.99 22.12 9.80
C ARG A 206 -4.51 21.90 8.38
N VAL A 207 -5.26 22.88 7.90
CA VAL A 207 -5.55 23.04 6.47
C VAL A 207 -4.66 24.15 5.94
N THR A 208 -3.75 23.82 5.02
CA THR A 208 -2.79 24.80 4.46
C THR A 208 -3.28 25.44 3.18
N GLN A 209 -4.16 24.76 2.44
CA GLN A 209 -4.77 25.28 1.22
C GLN A 209 -6.27 25.05 1.28
N ASN A 210 -7.05 26.06 0.89
CA ASN A 210 -8.50 25.95 0.69
C ASN A 210 -8.95 27.06 -0.28
N VAL A 211 -8.72 26.84 -1.57
CA VAL A 211 -8.95 27.84 -2.62
C VAL A 211 -9.53 27.18 -3.86
N THR A 212 -10.44 27.87 -4.52
CA THR A 212 -10.90 27.50 -5.86
C THR A 212 -10.05 28.22 -6.90
N TYR A 213 -9.35 27.45 -7.72
CA TYR A 213 -8.64 27.94 -8.89
C TYR A 213 -9.57 27.93 -10.10
N THR A 214 -9.54 28.98 -10.91
CA THR A 214 -10.33 29.12 -12.13
C THR A 214 -9.39 29.32 -13.32
N ALA A 215 -9.91 29.14 -14.54
CA ALA A 215 -9.12 29.21 -15.77
C ALA A 215 -7.90 28.28 -15.72
N ILE A 216 -8.14 27.01 -15.39
CA ILE A 216 -7.12 25.96 -15.38
C ILE A 216 -6.72 25.61 -16.82
N GLN A 217 -5.42 25.48 -17.04
CA GLN A 217 -4.84 24.96 -18.28
C GLN A 217 -4.60 23.46 -18.18
N ASP A 218 -3.93 23.02 -17.11
CA ASP A 218 -3.65 21.61 -16.85
C ASP A 218 -3.57 21.32 -15.35
N ILE A 219 -3.83 20.07 -15.00
CA ILE A 219 -3.66 19.51 -13.66
C ILE A 219 -2.77 18.29 -13.78
N THR A 220 -1.65 18.29 -13.08
CA THR A 220 -0.70 17.17 -13.10
C THR A 220 -0.51 16.59 -11.70
N LEU A 221 -0.70 15.27 -11.55
CA LEU A 221 -0.33 14.53 -10.35
C LEU A 221 0.93 13.69 -10.64
N ALA A 222 2.05 14.07 -10.04
CA ALA A 222 3.32 13.35 -10.16
C ALA A 222 3.39 12.19 -9.14
N THR A 223 3.16 10.97 -9.63
CA THR A 223 3.17 9.72 -8.86
C THR A 223 3.55 8.53 -9.76
N PRO A 224 4.38 7.57 -9.30
CA PRO A 224 4.62 6.31 -9.98
C PRO A 224 3.39 5.38 -9.98
N LEU A 225 2.32 5.76 -9.27
CA LEU A 225 1.04 5.06 -9.23
C LEU A 225 0.02 5.67 -10.21
N SER A 226 0.50 6.38 -11.23
CA SER A 226 -0.33 7.19 -12.13
C SER A 226 -1.35 6.36 -12.91
N ASN A 227 -1.07 5.09 -13.20
CA ASN A 227 -2.01 4.17 -13.83
C ASN A 227 -3.26 3.89 -12.97
N ALA A 228 -3.13 3.80 -11.65
CA ALA A 228 -4.27 3.60 -10.75
C ALA A 228 -5.14 4.86 -10.69
N TRP A 229 -4.49 6.03 -10.64
CA TRP A 229 -5.17 7.32 -10.73
C TRP A 229 -5.84 7.52 -12.09
N TYR A 230 -5.20 7.11 -13.18
CA TYR A 230 -5.76 7.17 -14.52
C TYR A 230 -7.08 6.41 -14.58
N MET A 231 -7.09 5.13 -14.16
CA MET A 231 -8.31 4.32 -14.19
C MET A 231 -9.45 4.95 -13.35
N PHE A 232 -9.12 5.51 -12.19
CA PHE A 232 -10.09 6.18 -11.33
C PHE A 232 -10.63 7.46 -11.98
N THR A 233 -9.77 8.37 -12.41
CA THR A 233 -10.14 9.67 -12.94
C THR A 233 -10.83 9.56 -14.29
N ASP A 234 -10.37 8.67 -15.19
CA ASP A 234 -11.01 8.34 -16.47
C ASP A 234 -12.46 7.88 -16.24
N SER A 235 -12.68 7.00 -15.26
CA SER A 235 -14.03 6.51 -14.95
C SER A 235 -14.98 7.61 -14.49
N LEU A 236 -14.49 8.65 -13.81
CA LEU A 236 -15.29 9.79 -13.38
C LEU A 236 -15.52 10.78 -14.53
N LEU A 237 -14.47 11.11 -15.29
CA LEU A 237 -14.56 12.06 -16.40
C LEU A 237 -15.53 11.57 -17.48
N LYS A 238 -15.47 10.29 -17.86
CA LYS A 238 -16.40 9.66 -18.83
C LYS A 238 -17.86 9.73 -18.44
N THR A 239 -18.15 9.84 -17.14
CA THR A 239 -19.54 10.00 -16.66
C THR A 239 -20.00 11.45 -16.67
N ALA A 240 -19.08 12.41 -16.67
CA ALA A 240 -19.36 13.83 -16.52
C ALA A 240 -19.32 14.60 -17.85
N VAL A 241 -18.35 14.29 -18.72
CA VAL A 241 -18.05 15.01 -19.96
C VAL A 241 -17.70 14.04 -21.10
N ASN A 242 -17.74 14.53 -22.34
CA ASN A 242 -17.38 13.72 -23.50
C ASN A 242 -15.85 13.59 -23.65
N ASP A 243 -15.40 12.45 -24.19
CA ASP A 243 -13.97 12.13 -24.38
C ASP A 243 -13.19 13.10 -25.28
N ASN A 244 -13.87 13.97 -26.03
CA ASN A 244 -13.22 14.97 -26.89
C ASN A 244 -13.09 16.36 -26.24
N GLN A 245 -13.48 16.50 -24.97
CA GLN A 245 -13.46 17.77 -24.24
C GLN A 245 -12.28 17.91 -23.28
N TYR A 246 -11.48 16.85 -23.13
CA TYR A 246 -10.30 16.78 -22.28
C TYR A 246 -9.31 15.77 -22.86
N ASP A 247 -8.04 15.88 -22.50
CA ASP A 247 -7.09 14.79 -22.62
C ASP A 247 -6.64 14.33 -21.23
N LEU A 248 -6.52 13.02 -21.06
CA LEU A 248 -6.03 12.40 -19.83
C LEU A 248 -4.87 11.49 -20.23
N THR A 249 -3.67 11.87 -19.84
CA THR A 249 -2.45 11.16 -20.23
C THR A 249 -1.75 10.57 -19.01
N ASP A 250 -1.50 9.25 -19.04
CA ASP A 250 -0.63 8.55 -18.09
C ASP A 250 0.77 8.37 -18.68
N THR A 251 1.77 8.91 -17.99
CA THR A 251 3.20 8.82 -18.37
C THR A 251 3.95 7.70 -17.64
N GLY A 252 3.27 6.95 -16.77
CA GLY A 252 3.84 5.97 -15.84
C GLY A 252 4.49 6.57 -14.58
N HIS A 253 4.68 7.90 -14.56
CA HIS A 253 5.22 8.63 -13.40
C HIS A 253 4.40 9.89 -13.06
N SER A 254 3.41 10.21 -13.88
CA SER A 254 2.53 11.36 -13.71
C SER A 254 1.25 11.14 -14.49
N LEU A 255 0.14 11.58 -13.91
CA LEU A 255 -1.15 11.72 -14.58
C LEU A 255 -1.35 13.19 -14.93
N VAL A 256 -1.63 13.49 -16.20
CA VAL A 256 -1.88 14.84 -16.71
C VAL A 256 -3.30 14.91 -17.22
N LEU A 257 -4.06 15.90 -16.76
CA LEU A 257 -5.39 16.24 -17.26
C LEU A 257 -5.34 17.65 -17.85
N ASP A 258 -5.52 17.76 -19.16
CA ASP A 258 -5.36 18.98 -19.94
C ASP A 258 -6.28 19.02 -21.17
N ASP A 259 -5.95 19.88 -22.14
CA ASP A 259 -6.67 20.11 -23.41
C ASP A 259 -8.19 20.32 -23.27
N PHE A 260 -8.58 21.16 -22.31
CA PHE A 260 -9.99 21.45 -22.02
C PHE A 260 -10.66 22.21 -23.18
N THR A 261 -11.26 21.45 -24.09
CA THR A 261 -11.88 22.00 -25.30
C THR A 261 -13.33 22.36 -25.03
N SER A 262 -13.70 23.63 -25.27
CA SER A 262 -15.06 24.17 -25.02
C SER A 262 -15.56 24.01 -23.57
N LEU A 263 -14.63 23.86 -22.62
CA LEU A 263 -14.91 23.60 -21.23
C LEU A 263 -14.15 24.60 -20.36
N SER A 264 -14.84 25.25 -19.42
CA SER A 264 -14.16 26.01 -18.37
C SER A 264 -13.97 25.11 -17.15
N VAL A 265 -12.76 25.02 -16.63
CA VAL A 265 -12.45 24.16 -15.48
C VAL A 265 -12.17 24.99 -14.25
N ASN A 266 -12.87 24.65 -13.16
CA ASN A 266 -12.66 25.17 -11.83
C ASN A 266 -12.21 24.04 -10.91
N VAL A 267 -11.18 24.28 -10.09
CA VAL A 267 -10.65 23.29 -9.15
C VAL A 267 -10.75 23.84 -7.75
N SER A 268 -11.70 23.33 -6.97
CA SER A 268 -11.79 23.54 -5.53
C SER A 268 -10.78 22.64 -4.83
N PHE A 269 -9.67 23.24 -4.42
CA PHE A 269 -8.50 22.52 -3.93
C PHE A 269 -8.25 22.79 -2.44
N LYS A 270 -8.26 21.72 -1.65
CA LYS A 270 -8.01 21.77 -0.21
C LYS A 270 -6.86 20.83 0.16
N ILE A 271 -5.88 21.31 0.92
CA ILE A 271 -4.82 20.46 1.48
C ILE A 271 -5.00 20.36 2.99
N ILE A 272 -5.14 19.13 3.46
CA ILE A 272 -5.28 18.75 4.85
C ILE A 272 -3.96 18.11 5.28
N ASP A 273 -3.22 18.79 6.16
CA ASP A 273 -1.97 18.29 6.67
C ASP A 273 -2.21 17.36 7.86
N ILE A 274 -1.75 16.13 7.71
CA ILE A 274 -1.74 15.10 8.72
C ILE A 274 -0.29 14.86 9.13
N ARG A 275 -0.05 14.89 10.43
CA ARG A 275 1.24 14.52 11.01
C ARG A 275 1.23 13.03 11.30
N ALA A 276 2.32 12.35 11.00
CA ALA A 276 2.45 10.92 11.23
C ALA A 276 3.79 10.56 11.86
N GLN A 277 3.78 9.57 12.76
CA GLN A 277 4.99 9.07 13.40
C GLN A 277 4.91 7.54 13.54
N ILE A 278 6.00 6.85 13.20
CA ILE A 278 6.12 5.41 13.47
C ILE A 278 6.71 5.23 14.87
N GLY A 279 5.95 4.65 15.80
CA GLY A 279 6.44 4.36 17.14
C GLY A 279 5.40 4.34 18.24
N PRO A 280 5.76 3.78 19.41
CA PRO A 280 4.83 3.60 20.53
C PRO A 280 4.50 4.90 21.28
N GLY A 281 5.20 6.00 21.02
CA GLY A 281 4.98 7.29 21.69
C GLY A 281 4.83 8.43 20.69
N TRP A 282 4.04 9.43 21.07
CA TRP A 282 3.87 10.68 20.34
C TRP A 282 4.94 11.68 20.76
N VAL A 283 5.63 12.29 19.80
CA VAL A 283 6.47 13.47 20.09
C VAL A 283 5.58 14.70 20.01
N GLU A 284 5.19 15.23 21.17
CA GLU A 284 4.56 16.55 21.24
C GLU A 284 5.53 17.61 20.69
N GLN A 285 5.17 18.25 19.60
CA GLN A 285 5.84 19.48 19.17
C GLN A 285 5.06 20.67 19.73
N GLN A 286 5.66 21.39 20.68
CA GLN A 286 5.15 22.71 21.08
C GLN A 286 5.19 23.61 19.84
N GLY A 287 4.02 24.15 19.49
CA GLY A 287 3.80 24.97 18.30
C GLY A 287 4.52 26.31 18.31
#